data_AF-A0A356Z6P2-F1
#
_entry.id   AF-A0A356Z6P2-F1
#
_cell.length_a   1.000
_cell.length_b   1.000
_cell.length_c   1.000
_cell.angle_alpha   90.00
_cell.angle_beta   90.00
_cell.angle_gamma   90.00
#
_symmetry.space_group_name_H-M   'P 1'
#
loop_
_entity.id
_entity.type
_entity.pdbx_description
1 polymer ?
#
loop_
_entity_poly.entity_id
_entity_poly.type
_entity_poly.pdbx_seq_one_letter_code
_entity_poly.pdbx_strand_id
1 'polypeptide(L)'
;VTDIVPNSELPEVLRTKRIDKADIWQLKGRDTLVTRMPILKNGQVIGALGRSIFLDMSGAHVLMQKLQEREKEFAITSEALIESPHMVYVIV
;
A
#
# COMPACT_ATOMS: atom_id res chain seq x y z
N VAL A 1 7.86 -0.47 -21.63
CA VAL A 1 6.96 -0.93 -20.53
C VAL A 1 5.78 -1.70 -21.08
N THR A 2 5.17 -1.21 -22.16
CA THR A 2 4.13 -1.91 -22.94
C THR A 2 4.59 -3.26 -23.48
N ASP A 3 5.89 -3.45 -23.69
CA ASP A 3 6.48 -4.73 -24.13
C ASP A 3 6.37 -5.83 -23.06
N ILE A 4 6.24 -5.44 -21.79
CA ILE A 4 6.15 -6.34 -20.63
C ILE A 4 4.70 -6.39 -20.10
N VAL A 5 4.04 -5.22 -20.06
CA VAL A 5 2.66 -5.05 -19.61
C VAL A 5 1.92 -4.21 -20.66
N PRO A 6 1.32 -4.84 -21.68
CA PRO A 6 0.71 -4.15 -22.83
C PRO A 6 -0.30 -3.06 -22.44
N ASN A 7 -1.08 -3.32 -21.40
CA ASN A 7 -2.16 -2.44 -20.96
C ASN A 7 -1.75 -1.52 -19.79
N SER A 8 -0.45 -1.25 -19.59
CA SER A 8 0.09 -0.64 -18.36
C SER A 8 -0.48 0.73 -17.97
N GLU A 9 -1.12 1.47 -18.89
CA GLU A 9 -1.61 2.85 -18.76
C GLU A 9 -0.60 3.91 -18.27
N LEU A 10 0.60 3.54 -17.84
CA LEU A 10 1.70 4.43 -17.46
C LEU A 10 2.06 5.45 -18.56
N PRO A 11 2.06 5.10 -19.87
CA PRO A 11 2.26 6.10 -20.93
C PRO A 11 1.21 7.22 -20.89
N GLU A 12 -0.05 6.88 -20.59
CA GLU A 12 -1.11 7.87 -20.53
C GLU A 12 -1.02 8.71 -19.24
N VAL A 13 -0.58 8.13 -18.13
CA VAL A 13 -0.26 8.86 -16.88
C VAL A 13 0.85 9.88 -17.13
N LEU A 14 1.89 9.52 -17.87
CA LEU A 14 2.96 10.45 -18.29
C LEU A 14 2.41 11.62 -19.11
N ARG A 15 1.53 11.33 -20.08
CA ARG A 15 0.96 12.32 -21.01
C ARG A 15 0.00 13.29 -20.31
N THR A 16 -0.85 12.75 -19.44
CA THR A 16 -2.00 13.47 -18.87
C THR A 16 -1.75 14.03 -17.47
N LYS A 17 -0.71 13.58 -16.78
CA LYS A 17 -0.46 13.84 -15.35
C LYS A 17 -1.58 13.33 -14.43
N ARG A 18 -2.49 12.49 -14.92
CA ARG A 18 -3.57 11.95 -14.08
C ARG A 18 -3.01 11.03 -13.00
N ILE A 19 -3.77 10.89 -11.93
CA ILE A 19 -3.47 9.93 -10.86
C ILE A 19 -4.58 8.88 -10.85
N ASP A 20 -4.20 7.63 -11.01
CA ASP A 20 -5.09 6.49 -10.80
C ASP A 20 -4.91 6.10 -9.32
N LYS A 21 -5.91 6.37 -8.47
CA LYS A 21 -5.75 6.19 -7.01
C LYS A 21 -5.83 4.72 -6.58
N ALA A 22 -6.76 3.96 -7.15
CA ALA A 22 -7.11 2.62 -6.69
C ALA A 22 -8.01 1.93 -7.74
N ASP A 23 -7.48 1.74 -8.94
CA ASP A 23 -8.23 1.09 -10.02
C ASP A 23 -8.10 -0.44 -9.91
N ILE A 24 -9.17 -1.17 -10.21
CA ILE A 24 -9.16 -2.64 -10.22
C ILE A 24 -9.07 -3.10 -11.66
N TRP A 25 -8.03 -3.87 -11.95
CA TRP A 25 -7.81 -4.46 -13.26
C TRP A 25 -7.34 -5.91 -13.14
N GLN A 26 -7.50 -6.68 -14.21
CA GLN A 26 -6.95 -8.03 -14.27
C GLN A 26 -5.56 -8.05 -14.89
N LEU A 27 -4.61 -8.56 -14.11
CA LEU A 27 -3.23 -8.77 -14.53
C LEU A 27 -2.97 -10.27 -14.53
N LYS A 28 -2.81 -10.86 -15.73
CA LYS A 28 -2.62 -12.32 -15.92
C LYS A 28 -3.69 -13.18 -15.21
N GLY A 29 -4.95 -12.76 -15.25
CA GLY A 29 -6.08 -13.48 -14.65
C GLY A 29 -6.22 -13.32 -13.13
N ARG A 30 -5.49 -12.36 -12.53
CA ARG A 30 -5.62 -12.02 -11.11
C ARG A 30 -6.14 -10.60 -10.96
N ASP A 31 -7.22 -10.46 -10.19
CA ASP A 31 -7.69 -9.14 -9.79
C ASP A 31 -6.56 -8.43 -9.05
N THR A 32 -6.28 -7.21 -9.47
CA THR A 32 -5.13 -6.45 -9.00
C THR A 32 -5.59 -5.03 -8.73
N LEU A 33 -5.26 -4.51 -7.54
CA LEU A 33 -5.42 -3.10 -7.25
C LEU A 33 -4.21 -2.35 -7.79
N VAL A 34 -4.44 -1.30 -8.57
CA VAL A 34 -3.38 -0.47 -9.13
C VAL A 34 -3.54 0.98 -8.78
N THR A 35 -2.41 1.55 -8.37
CA THR A 35 -2.22 2.97 -8.21
C THR A 35 -1.15 3.43 -9.20
N ARG A 36 -1.43 4.47 -9.98
CA ARG A 36 -0.45 5.07 -10.90
C ARG A 36 -0.35 6.56 -10.64
N MET A 37 0.86 7.10 -10.65
CA MET A 37 1.07 8.54 -10.48
C MET A 37 2.27 9.04 -11.28
N PRO A 38 2.21 10.27 -11.82
CA PRO A 38 3.35 10.91 -12.42
C PRO A 38 4.38 11.28 -11.35
N ILE A 39 5.65 11.26 -11.72
CA ILE A 39 6.75 11.77 -10.90
C ILE A 39 7.07 13.17 -11.41
N LEU A 40 6.94 14.17 -10.54
CA LEU A 40 7.21 15.56 -10.90
C LEU A 40 8.53 16.03 -10.29
N LYS A 41 9.32 16.76 -11.09
CA LYS A 41 10.48 17.53 -10.64
C LYS A 41 10.38 18.93 -11.24
N ASN A 42 10.37 19.96 -10.40
CA ASN A 42 10.22 21.36 -10.83
C ASN A 42 8.99 21.60 -11.73
N GLY A 43 7.86 20.96 -11.43
CA GLY A 43 6.62 21.07 -12.22
C GLY A 43 6.60 20.28 -13.54
N GLN A 44 7.74 19.70 -13.93
CA GLN A 44 7.88 18.85 -15.11
C GLN A 44 7.70 17.38 -14.75
N VAL A 45 6.98 16.62 -15.59
CA VAL A 45 6.89 15.16 -15.47
C VAL A 45 8.21 14.56 -15.92
N ILE A 46 8.88 13.84 -15.02
CA ILE A 46 10.14 13.14 -15.29
C ILE A 46 9.99 11.62 -15.34
N GLY A 47 8.80 11.12 -15.04
CA GLY A 47 8.51 9.69 -14.99
C GLY A 47 7.10 9.42 -14.51
N ALA A 48 6.75 8.14 -14.41
CA ALA A 48 5.53 7.67 -13.79
C ALA A 48 5.82 6.37 -13.04
N LEU A 49 5.13 6.14 -11.94
CA LEU A 49 5.22 4.92 -11.16
C LEU A 49 3.86 4.24 -11.10
N GLY A 50 3.87 2.92 -11.18
CA GLY A 50 2.70 2.07 -10.99
C GLY A 50 2.96 1.10 -9.83
N ARG A 51 2.06 1.08 -8.86
CA ARG A 51 2.04 0.08 -7.78
C ARG A 51 0.90 -0.88 -8.04
N SER A 52 1.19 -2.18 -8.04
CA SER A 52 0.20 -3.25 -8.23
C SER A 52 0.17 -4.15 -7.00
N ILE A 53 -1.02 -4.44 -6.49
CA ILE A 53 -1.26 -5.36 -5.39
C ILE A 53 -2.24 -6.41 -5.87
N PHE A 54 -1.81 -7.68 -5.91
CA PHE A 54 -2.72 -8.78 -6.24
C PHE A 54 -3.76 -8.92 -5.12
N LEU A 55 -5.03 -8.92 -5.50
CA LEU A 55 -6.16 -9.15 -4.61
C LEU A 55 -6.46 -10.64 -4.55
N ASP A 56 -5.48 -11.42 -4.09
CA ASP A 56 -5.68 -12.82 -3.76
C ASP A 56 -5.81 -12.99 -2.24
N MET A 57 -6.14 -14.22 -1.82
CA MET A 57 -6.24 -14.55 -0.40
C MET A 57 -4.90 -14.40 0.35
N SER A 58 -3.77 -14.36 -0.35
CA SER A 58 -2.45 -14.19 0.28
C SER A 58 -2.26 -12.77 0.81
N GLY A 59 -2.73 -11.76 0.07
CA GLY A 59 -2.74 -10.37 0.53
C GLY A 59 -3.61 -10.17 1.77
N ALA A 60 -4.79 -10.80 1.79
CA ALA A 60 -5.68 -10.81 2.96
C ALA A 60 -5.03 -11.51 4.17
N HIS A 61 -4.34 -12.63 3.94
CA HIS A 61 -3.64 -13.37 4.99
C HIS A 61 -2.52 -12.54 5.63
N VAL A 62 -1.70 -11.85 4.83
CA VAL A 62 -0.64 -10.96 5.35
C VAL A 62 -1.23 -9.80 6.16
N LEU A 63 -2.35 -9.23 5.71
CA LEU A 63 -3.04 -8.17 6.46
C LEU A 63 -3.60 -8.68 7.79
N MET A 64 -4.23 -9.85 7.79
CA MET A 64 -4.74 -10.51 9.00
C MET A 64 -3.61 -10.82 9.99
N GLN A 65 -2.48 -11.33 9.51
CA GLN A 65 -1.32 -11.61 10.35
C GLN A 65 -0.79 -10.34 11.02
N LYS A 66 -0.66 -9.24 10.25
CA LYS A 66 -0.26 -7.94 10.81
C LYS A 66 -1.27 -7.43 11.84
N LEU A 67 -2.56 -7.61 11.61
CA LEU A 67 -3.59 -7.20 12.56
C LEU A 67 -3.46 -7.99 13.86
N GLN A 68 -3.29 -9.31 13.78
CA GLN A 68 -3.08 -10.17 14.95
C GLN A 68 -1.80 -9.83 15.72
N GLU A 69 -0.70 -9.54 15.01
CA GLU A 69 0.55 -9.09 15.63
C GLU A 69 0.35 -7.78 16.41
N ARG A 70 -0.37 -6.81 15.81
CA ARG A 70 -0.70 -5.54 16.46
C ARG A 70 -1.62 -5.69 17.66
N GLU A 71 -2.65 -6.54 17.56
CA GLU A 71 -3.55 -6.86 18.66
C GLU A 71 -2.77 -7.48 19.84
N LYS A 72 -1.81 -8.35 19.54
CA LYS A 72 -0.94 -8.97 20.55
C LYS A 72 0.01 -7.96 21.20
N GLU A 73 0.65 -7.08 20.43
CA GLU A 73 1.47 -5.98 20.96
C GLU A 73 0.65 -5.08 21.88
N PHE A 74 -0.58 -4.74 21.47
CA PHE A 74 -1.49 -3.93 22.26
C PHE A 74 -1.91 -4.62 23.55
N ALA A 75 -2.26 -5.90 23.49
CA ALA A 75 -2.64 -6.68 24.67
C ALA A 75 -1.50 -6.74 25.70
N ILE A 76 -0.27 -7.03 25.27
CA ILE A 76 0.92 -7.04 26.13
C ILE A 76 1.15 -5.67 26.77
N THR A 77 1.05 -4.60 25.98
CA THR A 77 1.23 -3.23 26.48
C THR A 77 0.14 -2.87 27.50
N SER A 78 -1.11 -3.26 27.23
CA SER A 78 -2.25 -3.00 28.13
C SER A 78 -2.12 -3.77 29.44
N GLU A 79 -1.70 -5.05 29.41
CA GLU A 79 -1.46 -5.85 30.61
C GLU A 79 -0.34 -5.25 31.46
N ALA A 80 0.78 -4.86 30.85
CA ALA A 80 1.89 -4.22 31.55
C ALA A 80 1.48 -2.90 32.25
N LEU A 81 0.58 -2.12 31.65
CA LEU A 81 0.03 -0.89 32.24
C LEU A 81 -0.94 -1.17 33.41
N ILE A 82 -1.70 -2.27 33.35
CA ILE A 82 -2.62 -2.67 34.42
C ILE A 82 -1.84 -3.20 35.63
N GLU A 83 -0.76 -3.96 35.42
CA GLU A 83 0.06 -4.54 36.49
C GLU A 83 0.95 -3.52 37.21
N SER A 84 1.28 -2.39 36.57
CA SER A 84 2.06 -1.31 37.18
C SER A 84 1.50 0.08 36.84
N PRO A 85 0.64 0.65 37.71
CA PRO A 85 0.07 1.99 37.55
C PRO A 85 1.12 3.12 37.45
N HIS A 86 2.39 2.84 37.79
CA HIS A 86 3.49 3.79 37.74
C HIS A 86 4.20 3.85 36.39
N MET A 87 3.90 2.95 35.43
CA MET A 87 4.51 2.92 34.09
C MET A 87 3.94 3.98 33.13
N VAL A 88 2.93 4.73 33.56
CA VAL A 88 2.26 5.80 32.76
C VAL A 88 3.16 7.03 32.54
N TYR A 89 4.24 7.21 33.31
CA TYR A 89 5.18 8.31 33.11
C TYR A 89 6.38 7.86 32.28
N VAL A 90 6.37 8.25 31.00
CA VAL A 90 7.46 8.46 30.03
C VAL A 90 7.08 7.80 28.70
N ILE A 91 6.28 8.54 27.93
CA ILE A 91 6.28 8.48 26.47
C ILE A 91 6.53 9.93 26.04
N VAL A 92 7.73 10.20 25.50
CA VAL A 92 8.13 11.47 24.87
C VAL A 92 7.97 11.32 23.37
#